data_AF-C7GED2-F1
#
_entry.id   AF-C7GED2-F1
#
_cell.length_a   1.000
_cell.length_b   1.000
_cell.length_c   1.000
_cell.angle_alpha   90.00
_cell.angle_beta   90.00
_cell.angle_gamma   90.00
#
_symmetry.space_group_name_H-M   'P 1'
#
loop_
_entity.id
_entity.type
_entity.pdbx_description
1 polymer ?
#
loop_
_entity_poly.entity_id
_entity_poly.type
_entity_poly.pdbx_seq_one_letter_code
_entity_poly.pdbx_strand_id
1 'polypeptide(L)'
;MSKGDNFANGALVTRAGNAKKSSEELNGISESAQEQHEMELQALFDQLELEEGEEVQFPYLVRGAELYCNCGTHKRRLNLPICHGVYTNGKPMMHEEDCEVGDDKNIPSFGICQSEENPVNKSWFAKAGDKIKDFFTGEEDTDDAEKIILKTEDGQNVKGYPCTPCIVGTWKDAYETEKIVRNHTDGTDEGDRLCALTQRSFLVCAYGGLIEPVTSGQEE
;
A
#
# COMPACT_ATOMS: atom_id res chain seq x y z
N MET A 1 9.30 -2.14 27.22
CA MET A 1 8.88 -0.78 26.84
C MET A 1 9.83 -0.25 25.78
N SER A 2 9.55 -0.51 24.50
CA SER A 2 10.22 0.17 23.39
C SER A 2 9.19 1.04 22.69
N LYS A 3 9.38 2.36 22.81
CA LYS A 3 8.69 3.43 22.08
C LYS A 3 8.82 3.11 20.58
N GLY A 4 7.78 3.13 19.75
CA GLY A 4 6.70 4.10 19.75
C GLY A 4 7.17 5.37 19.04
N ASP A 5 7.70 5.25 17.83
CA ASP A 5 8.00 6.38 16.95
C ASP A 5 7.02 6.35 15.76
N ASN A 6 5.74 6.54 16.08
CA ASN A 6 4.73 6.98 15.12
C ASN A 6 4.57 8.49 15.31
N PHE A 7 4.85 9.25 14.25
CA PHE A 7 4.66 10.69 14.10
C PHE A 7 5.51 11.62 15.01
N ALA A 8 6.51 12.26 14.41
CA ALA A 8 7.08 13.51 14.91
C ALA A 8 7.20 14.53 13.75
N ASN A 9 6.50 15.67 13.89
CA ASN A 9 6.66 16.90 13.11
C ASN A 9 6.37 16.87 11.59
N GLY A 10 5.23 16.30 11.16
CA GLY A 10 4.72 16.52 9.80
C GLY A 10 5.62 16.03 8.66
N ALA A 11 6.59 15.17 8.98
CA ALA A 11 7.45 14.51 8.01
C ALA A 11 7.42 13.00 8.26
N LEU A 12 7.06 12.23 7.23
CA LEU A 12 7.17 10.80 7.23
C LEU A 12 8.67 10.43 7.26
N VAL A 13 9.16 9.89 8.37
CA VAL A 13 10.55 9.42 8.49
C VAL A 13 10.56 7.91 8.29
N THR A 14 10.87 7.46 7.09
CA THR A 14 11.25 6.06 6.86
C THR A 14 12.70 5.86 7.32
N ARG A 15 12.96 4.75 8.01
CA ARG A 15 14.34 4.29 8.23
C ARG A 15 14.92 3.89 6.87
N ALA A 16 16.14 4.35 6.61
CA ALA A 16 16.95 4.24 5.39
C ALA A 16 16.73 5.35 4.33
N GLY A 17 17.45 6.47 4.51
CA GLY A 17 18.21 7.13 3.44
C GLY A 17 17.48 7.91 2.34
N ASN A 18 17.55 9.25 2.43
CA ASN A 18 17.63 10.21 1.31
C ASN A 18 16.55 10.17 0.20
N ALA A 19 15.35 10.64 0.53
CA ALA A 19 14.67 11.77 -0.13
C ALA A 19 13.39 12.06 0.67
N LYS A 20 13.40 13.09 1.52
CA LYS A 20 12.17 13.53 2.18
C LYS A 20 11.38 14.36 1.17
N LYS A 21 10.39 13.75 0.52
CA LYS A 21 9.36 14.51 -0.21
C LYS A 21 8.72 15.50 0.77
N SER A 22 8.50 16.73 0.34
CA SER A 22 7.82 17.73 1.15
C SER A 22 6.36 17.30 1.39
N SER A 23 5.70 17.90 2.38
CA SER A 23 4.28 17.68 2.60
C SER A 23 3.45 18.05 1.36
N GLU A 24 3.86 19.08 0.62
CA GLU A 24 3.20 19.53 -0.61
C GLU A 24 3.35 18.48 -1.72
N GLU A 25 4.54 17.89 -1.87
CA GLU A 25 4.78 16.81 -2.84
C GLU A 25 3.95 15.56 -2.51
N LEU A 26 3.88 15.19 -1.22
CA LEU A 26 3.07 14.04 -0.78
C LEU A 26 1.58 14.29 -1.00
N ASN A 27 1.10 15.51 -0.74
CA ASN A 27 -0.28 15.88 -1.00
C ASN A 27 -0.60 15.81 -2.50
N GLY A 28 0.28 16.33 -3.37
CA GLY A 28 0.08 16.24 -4.82
C GLY A 28 0.04 14.80 -5.34
N ILE A 29 0.89 13.90 -4.82
CA ILE A 29 0.83 12.46 -5.14
C ILE A 29 -0.49 11.84 -4.66
N SER A 30 -0.94 12.21 -3.47
CA SER A 30 -2.19 11.75 -2.87
C SER A 30 -3.42 12.20 -3.66
N GLU A 31 -3.47 13.47 -4.07
CA GLU A 31 -4.56 14.07 -4.85
C GLU A 31 -4.62 13.46 -6.26
N SER A 32 -3.49 13.40 -6.97
CA SER A 32 -3.44 12.79 -8.31
C SER A 32 -3.87 11.32 -8.32
N ALA A 33 -3.44 10.53 -7.32
CA ALA A 33 -3.87 9.14 -7.19
C ALA A 33 -5.39 9.03 -6.94
N GLN A 34 -5.96 9.97 -6.20
CA GLN A 34 -7.39 9.99 -5.92
C GLN A 34 -8.21 10.41 -7.14
N GLU A 35 -7.77 11.41 -7.90
CA GLU A 35 -8.40 11.78 -9.17
C GLU A 35 -8.41 10.61 -10.16
N GLN A 36 -7.30 9.88 -10.28
CA GLN A 36 -7.22 8.71 -11.13
C GLN A 36 -8.21 7.62 -10.69
N HIS A 37 -8.26 7.31 -9.38
CA HIS A 37 -9.18 6.34 -8.81
C HIS A 37 -10.65 6.70 -9.06
N GLU A 38 -11.01 7.96 -8.85
CA GLU A 38 -12.37 8.47 -9.10
C GLU A 38 -12.76 8.33 -10.58
N MET A 39 -11.83 8.60 -11.50
CA MET A 39 -12.06 8.40 -12.95
C MET A 39 -12.26 6.92 -13.31
N GLU A 40 -11.45 6.02 -12.75
CA GLU A 40 -11.57 4.58 -13.00
C GLU A 40 -12.88 4.02 -12.45
N LEU A 41 -13.32 4.49 -11.27
CA LEU A 41 -14.62 4.13 -10.71
C LEU A 41 -15.79 4.65 -11.55
N GLN A 42 -15.72 5.89 -12.03
CA GLN A 42 -16.76 6.42 -12.91
C GLN A 42 -16.87 5.58 -14.18
N ALA A 43 -15.73 5.20 -14.78
CA ALA A 43 -15.70 4.33 -15.94
C ALA A 43 -16.26 2.93 -15.67
N LEU A 44 -16.09 2.40 -14.45
CA LEU A 44 -16.69 1.15 -14.01
C LEU A 44 -18.21 1.28 -13.86
N PHE A 45 -18.70 2.35 -13.23
CA PHE A 45 -20.14 2.60 -13.08
C PHE A 45 -20.85 2.83 -14.41
N ASP A 46 -20.22 3.56 -15.34
CA ASP A 46 -20.75 3.77 -16.68
C ASP A 46 -20.92 2.44 -17.45
N GLN A 47 -20.07 1.43 -17.15
CA GLN A 47 -20.17 0.10 -17.73
C GLN A 47 -21.24 -0.79 -17.08
N LEU A 48 -21.64 -0.50 -15.84
CA LEU A 48 -22.57 -1.33 -15.08
C LEU A 48 -24.06 -1.05 -15.41
N GLU A 49 -24.35 -0.10 -16.31
CA GLU A 49 -25.72 0.29 -16.71
C GLU A 49 -26.69 0.47 -15.52
N LEU A 50 -26.19 1.05 -14.42
CA LEU A 50 -26.95 1.18 -13.17
C LEU A 50 -28.21 2.04 -13.34
N GLU A 51 -29.31 1.62 -12.70
CA GLU A 51 -30.55 2.41 -12.69
C GLU A 51 -30.44 3.62 -11.75
N GLU A 52 -31.25 4.66 -12.01
CA GLU A 52 -31.26 5.87 -11.18
C GLU A 52 -31.65 5.52 -9.73
N GLY A 53 -30.70 5.66 -8.80
CA GLY A 53 -30.86 5.34 -7.37
C GLY A 53 -30.31 3.98 -6.94
N GLU A 54 -29.69 3.21 -7.84
CA GLU A 54 -28.97 1.99 -7.50
C GLU A 54 -27.56 2.30 -6.97
N GLU A 55 -27.27 1.89 -5.73
CA GLU A 55 -25.93 2.01 -5.14
C GLU A 55 -25.17 0.70 -5.26
N VAL A 56 -23.98 0.73 -5.86
CA VAL A 56 -23.10 -0.44 -5.91
C VAL A 56 -22.46 -0.62 -4.54
N GLN A 57 -22.78 -1.74 -3.89
CA GLN A 57 -22.10 -2.16 -2.67
C GLN A 57 -20.88 -3.02 -3.00
N PHE A 58 -19.72 -2.54 -2.57
CA PHE A 58 -18.48 -3.30 -2.63
C PHE A 58 -18.34 -4.16 -1.38
N PRO A 59 -17.90 -5.42 -1.49
CA PRO A 59 -17.64 -6.27 -0.34
C PRO A 59 -16.62 -5.62 0.62
N TYR A 60 -16.87 -5.75 1.92
CA TYR A 60 -15.93 -5.34 2.96
C TYR A 60 -14.58 -6.06 2.83
N LEU A 61 -13.47 -5.38 3.12
CA LEU A 61 -12.19 -6.06 3.25
C LEU A 61 -12.08 -6.75 4.59
N VAL A 62 -11.63 -8.00 4.53
CA VAL A 62 -11.30 -8.79 5.70
C VAL A 62 -9.83 -9.22 5.67
N ARG A 63 -9.32 -9.65 6.83
CA ARG A 63 -8.00 -10.28 6.90
C ARG A 63 -7.88 -11.42 5.88
N GLY A 64 -6.81 -11.41 5.11
CA GLY A 64 -6.55 -12.39 4.05
C GLY A 64 -6.86 -11.90 2.65
N ALA A 65 -7.53 -10.74 2.49
CA ALA A 65 -7.72 -10.08 1.21
C ALA A 65 -6.39 -9.97 0.45
N GLU A 66 -6.40 -10.32 -0.83
CA GLU A 66 -5.23 -10.19 -1.70
C GLU A 66 -5.11 -8.73 -2.15
N LEU A 67 -3.94 -8.14 -1.92
CA LEU A 67 -3.56 -6.79 -2.31
C LEU A 67 -2.51 -6.85 -3.41
N TYR A 68 -2.51 -5.82 -4.25
CA TYR A 68 -1.51 -5.57 -5.27
C TYR A 68 -0.98 -4.14 -5.14
N CYS A 69 0.30 -3.93 -5.43
CA CYS A 69 0.90 -2.62 -5.60
C CYS A 69 1.34 -2.50 -7.06
N ASN A 70 0.94 -1.44 -7.76
CA ASN A 70 1.31 -1.25 -9.17
C ASN A 70 2.83 -1.06 -9.42
N CYS A 71 3.61 -0.81 -8.36
CA CYS A 71 5.06 -0.75 -8.40
C CYS A 71 5.74 -2.02 -7.89
N GLY A 72 4.96 -2.98 -7.38
CA GLY A 72 5.42 -4.24 -6.81
C GLY A 72 5.29 -5.39 -7.79
N THR A 73 6.16 -6.39 -7.64
CA THR A 73 6.16 -7.58 -8.52
C THR A 73 5.28 -8.71 -8.01
N HIS A 74 4.80 -8.63 -6.77
CA HIS A 74 4.02 -9.69 -6.15
C HIS A 74 2.82 -9.15 -5.41
N LYS A 75 1.73 -9.92 -5.47
CA LYS A 75 0.57 -9.73 -4.61
C LYS A 75 0.86 -10.22 -3.19
N ARG A 76 0.13 -9.67 -2.22
CA ARG A 76 0.29 -10.02 -0.80
C ARG A 76 -1.05 -10.06 -0.10
N ARG A 77 -1.14 -10.84 0.97
CA ARG A 77 -2.35 -10.89 1.78
C ARG A 77 -2.32 -9.79 2.84
N LEU A 78 -3.41 -9.02 2.90
CA LEU A 78 -3.69 -8.08 3.97
C LEU A 78 -3.77 -8.84 5.29
N ASN A 79 -3.10 -8.33 6.30
CA ASN A 79 -3.04 -8.96 7.60
C ASN A 79 -3.65 -8.05 8.68
N LEU A 80 -4.18 -8.68 9.73
CA LEU A 80 -4.74 -7.98 10.87
C LEU A 80 -4.27 -8.70 12.13
N PRO A 81 -3.16 -8.23 12.74
CA PRO A 81 -2.59 -8.88 13.92
C PRO A 81 -3.54 -8.92 15.11
N ILE A 82 -4.34 -7.85 15.30
CA ILE A 82 -5.32 -7.73 16.38
C ILE A 82 -6.66 -7.36 15.74
N CYS A 83 -7.65 -8.25 15.84
CA CYS A 83 -8.98 -7.99 15.31
C CYS A 83 -9.75 -6.95 16.13
N HIS A 84 -10.68 -6.23 15.49
CA HIS A 84 -11.54 -5.23 16.14
C HIS A 84 -12.81 -5.78 16.79
N GLY A 85 -12.97 -7.11 16.80
CA GLY A 85 -14.20 -7.74 17.28
C GLY A 85 -15.39 -7.64 16.32
N VAL A 86 -15.19 -7.07 15.12
CA VAL A 86 -16.19 -6.97 14.05
C VAL A 86 -15.84 -7.96 12.93
N TYR A 87 -16.85 -8.70 12.46
CA TYR A 87 -16.67 -9.81 11.52
C TYR A 87 -17.76 -9.81 10.45
N THR A 88 -17.38 -10.18 9.24
CA THR A 88 -18.31 -10.59 8.17
C THR A 88 -17.93 -11.99 7.71
N ASN A 89 -18.90 -12.87 7.49
CA ASN A 89 -18.65 -14.27 7.13
C ASN A 89 -17.64 -14.99 8.05
N GLY A 90 -17.62 -14.64 9.35
CA GLY A 90 -16.68 -15.20 10.33
C GLY A 90 -15.23 -14.70 10.19
N LYS A 91 -14.94 -13.77 9.26
CA LYS A 91 -13.62 -13.19 9.02
C LYS A 91 -13.56 -11.76 9.56
N PRO A 92 -12.44 -11.36 10.20
CA PRO A 92 -12.35 -10.06 10.85
C PRO A 92 -12.22 -8.94 9.81
N MET A 93 -13.04 -7.90 9.97
CA MET A 93 -13.07 -6.72 9.10
C MET A 93 -11.93 -5.75 9.39
N MET A 94 -11.58 -4.95 8.39
CA MET A 94 -10.51 -3.94 8.43
C MET A 94 -11.09 -2.52 8.46
N HIS A 95 -10.40 -1.58 9.09
CA HIS A 95 -10.76 -0.16 9.13
C HIS A 95 -9.68 0.75 8.51
N GLU A 96 -10.02 2.02 8.29
CA GLU A 96 -9.19 2.97 7.51
C GLU A 96 -7.77 3.21 8.04
N GLU A 97 -7.50 2.95 9.32
CA GLU A 97 -6.17 3.08 9.90
C GLU A 97 -5.32 1.79 9.89
N ASP A 98 -5.84 0.68 9.35
CA ASP A 98 -5.11 -0.59 9.28
C ASP A 98 -4.10 -0.60 8.12
N CYS A 99 -3.11 0.29 8.20
CA CYS A 99 -2.11 0.50 7.15
C CYS A 99 -0.67 0.45 7.68
N GLU A 100 -0.41 -0.17 8.83
CA GLU A 100 0.95 -0.33 9.34
C GLU A 100 1.76 -1.26 8.42
N VAL A 101 2.92 -0.78 7.97
CA VAL A 101 3.80 -1.51 7.04
C VAL A 101 4.78 -2.41 7.80
N GLY A 102 4.90 -3.65 7.33
CA GLY A 102 5.82 -4.65 7.87
C GLY A 102 5.36 -6.06 7.57
N ASP A 103 6.29 -7.01 7.56
CA ASP A 103 5.98 -8.40 7.18
C ASP A 103 4.98 -9.09 8.14
N ASP A 104 4.93 -8.66 9.40
CA ASP A 104 4.00 -9.12 10.43
C ASP A 104 2.89 -8.10 10.77
N LYS A 105 2.81 -7.00 10.01
CA LYS A 105 1.86 -5.89 10.21
C LYS A 105 0.69 -5.97 9.25
N ASN A 106 -0.01 -4.86 8.99
CA ASN A 106 -1.16 -4.86 8.09
C ASN A 106 -0.74 -5.06 6.64
N ILE A 107 0.29 -4.32 6.20
CA ILE A 107 0.72 -4.22 4.80
C ILE A 107 2.14 -4.82 4.65
N PRO A 108 2.25 -6.06 4.13
CA PRO A 108 3.55 -6.68 3.84
C PRO A 108 4.25 -6.09 2.60
N SER A 109 5.49 -6.52 2.35
CA SER A 109 6.26 -6.11 1.17
C SER A 109 5.79 -6.76 -0.13
N PHE A 110 5.65 -5.99 -1.22
CA PHE A 110 5.13 -6.44 -2.52
C PHE A 110 6.20 -7.03 -3.45
N GLY A 111 7.13 -7.81 -2.89
CA GLY A 111 8.24 -8.40 -3.63
C GLY A 111 9.31 -7.37 -3.95
N ILE A 112 9.67 -7.21 -5.23
CA ILE A 112 10.65 -6.22 -5.72
C ILE A 112 9.97 -4.96 -6.24
N CYS A 113 10.53 -3.79 -5.93
CA CYS A 113 10.02 -2.48 -6.33
C CYS A 113 10.57 -2.05 -7.69
N GLN A 114 9.67 -1.67 -8.61
CA GLN A 114 10.00 -1.18 -9.95
C GLN A 114 9.96 0.35 -10.05
N SER A 115 9.50 1.04 -9.01
CA SER A 115 9.40 2.50 -9.03
C SER A 115 10.79 3.15 -9.07
N GLU A 116 10.99 4.04 -10.05
CA GLU A 116 12.14 4.93 -10.07
C GLU A 116 12.07 5.97 -8.95
N GLU A 117 10.91 6.23 -8.34
CA GLU A 117 10.76 7.14 -7.21
C GLU A 117 11.25 6.56 -5.88
N ASN A 118 11.48 5.24 -5.84
CA ASN A 118 12.05 4.58 -4.68
C ASN A 118 13.52 5.03 -4.50
N PRO A 119 13.92 5.62 -3.35
CA PRO A 119 15.26 6.15 -3.13
C PRO A 119 16.40 5.15 -3.39
N VAL A 120 16.20 3.87 -3.05
CA VAL A 120 17.22 2.84 -3.31
C VAL A 120 17.39 2.57 -4.81
N ASN A 121 16.29 2.61 -5.57
CA ASN A 121 16.33 2.53 -7.04
C ASN A 121 16.95 3.80 -7.64
N LYS A 122 16.57 5.01 -7.19
CA LYS A 122 17.17 6.28 -7.64
C LYS A 122 18.68 6.30 -7.47
N SER A 123 19.16 5.91 -6.29
CA SER A 123 20.59 5.87 -6.00
C SER A 123 21.32 4.90 -6.93
N TRP A 124 20.71 3.76 -7.21
CA TRP A 124 21.23 2.79 -8.16
C TRP A 124 21.31 3.34 -9.59
N PHE A 125 20.21 3.88 -10.13
CA PHE A 125 20.20 4.43 -11.49
C PHE A 125 21.17 5.60 -11.67
N ALA A 126 21.27 6.48 -10.67
CA ALA A 126 22.23 7.58 -10.67
C ALA A 126 23.68 7.07 -10.72
N LYS A 127 24.01 5.98 -10.01
CA LYS A 127 25.33 5.34 -10.05
C LYS A 127 25.57 4.52 -11.32
N ALA A 128 24.53 3.93 -11.90
CA ALA A 128 24.62 3.13 -13.12
C ALA A 128 24.90 4.00 -14.36
N GLY A 129 24.43 5.26 -14.38
CA GLY A 129 24.77 6.24 -15.43
C GLY A 129 26.27 6.51 -15.55
N ASP A 130 27.02 6.42 -14.45
CA ASP A 130 28.50 6.53 -14.45
C ASP A 130 29.19 5.26 -14.98
N LYS A 131 28.52 4.09 -14.93
CA LYS A 131 29.05 2.78 -15.35
C LYS A 131 29.02 2.52 -16.86
N ILE A 132 28.50 3.44 -17.69
CA ILE A 132 28.66 3.35 -19.16
C ILE A 132 30.16 3.41 -19.54
N LYS A 133 31.03 3.91 -18.65
CA LYS A 133 32.49 3.84 -18.80
C LYS A 133 33.10 2.47 -18.45
N ASP A 134 32.42 1.66 -17.65
CA ASP A 134 32.92 0.37 -17.13
C ASP A 134 32.51 -0.84 -18.00
N PHE A 135 31.71 -0.61 -19.05
CA PHE A 135 31.40 -1.63 -20.05
C PHE A 135 32.66 -2.17 -20.78
N PHE A 136 33.76 -1.41 -20.77
CA PHE A 136 35.05 -1.83 -21.32
C PHE A 136 35.98 -2.56 -20.33
N THR A 137 35.65 -2.61 -19.03
CA THR A 137 36.55 -3.15 -17.98
C THR A 137 36.08 -4.48 -17.40
N GLY A 138 34.86 -4.93 -17.67
CA GLY A 138 34.40 -6.28 -17.32
C GLY A 138 34.34 -6.54 -15.81
N GLU A 139 34.02 -5.54 -15.00
CA GLU A 139 33.74 -5.76 -13.57
C GLU A 139 32.34 -6.37 -13.38
N GLU A 140 32.30 -7.52 -12.70
CA GLU A 140 31.08 -8.24 -12.33
C GLU A 140 30.13 -7.36 -11.51
N ASP A 141 28.82 -7.58 -11.69
CA ASP A 141 27.76 -7.00 -10.87
C ASP A 141 28.14 -7.05 -9.39
N THR A 142 28.50 -5.90 -8.83
CA THR A 142 28.75 -5.77 -7.39
C THR A 142 27.52 -6.29 -6.66
N ASP A 143 27.65 -7.41 -5.97
CA ASP A 143 26.56 -8.03 -5.20
C ASP A 143 26.15 -7.09 -4.08
N ASP A 144 25.20 -6.22 -4.39
CA ASP A 144 24.54 -5.38 -3.42
C ASP A 144 23.71 -6.29 -2.51
N ALA A 145 24.19 -6.47 -1.27
CA ALA A 145 23.62 -7.39 -0.29
C ALA A 145 22.16 -7.08 0.07
N GLU A 146 21.66 -5.90 -0.28
CA GLU A 146 20.26 -5.49 -0.08
C GLU A 146 19.33 -5.92 -1.22
N LYS A 147 19.87 -6.35 -2.37
CA LYS A 147 19.05 -6.88 -3.47
C LYS A 147 18.61 -8.30 -3.14
N ILE A 148 17.31 -8.53 -3.26
CA ILE A 148 16.70 -9.86 -3.14
C ILE A 148 16.44 -10.45 -4.52
N ILE A 149 16.43 -11.78 -4.61
CA ILE A 149 15.99 -12.51 -5.80
C ILE A 149 14.68 -13.21 -5.45
N LEU A 150 13.63 -12.93 -6.21
CA LEU A 150 12.33 -13.56 -6.07
C LEU A 150 11.92 -14.24 -7.37
N LYS A 151 11.08 -15.26 -7.28
CA LYS A 151 10.42 -15.87 -8.42
C LYS A 151 9.00 -15.32 -8.54
N THR A 152 8.68 -14.71 -9.67
CA THR A 152 7.32 -14.28 -9.98
C THR A 152 6.38 -15.48 -10.13
N GLU A 153 5.07 -15.21 -10.17
CA GLU A 153 4.04 -16.23 -10.41
C GLU A 153 4.26 -16.95 -11.75
N ASP A 154 4.81 -16.25 -12.75
CA ASP A 154 5.18 -16.82 -14.06
C ASP A 154 6.50 -17.62 -14.05
N GLY A 155 7.14 -17.78 -12.89
CA GLY A 155 8.38 -18.53 -12.72
C GLY A 155 9.66 -17.79 -13.13
N GLN A 156 9.57 -16.51 -13.48
CA GLN A 156 10.74 -15.68 -13.82
C GLN A 156 11.47 -15.24 -12.55
N ASN A 157 12.80 -15.31 -12.56
CA ASN A 157 13.60 -14.74 -11.47
C ASN A 157 13.77 -13.24 -11.69
N VAL A 158 13.38 -12.45 -10.71
CA VAL A 158 13.57 -10.99 -10.65
C VAL A 158 14.55 -10.68 -9.53
N LYS A 159 15.54 -9.81 -9.78
CA LYS A 159 16.53 -9.32 -8.79
C LYS A 159 16.35 -7.82 -8.60
N GLY A 160 16.27 -7.35 -7.35
CA GLY A 160 16.08 -5.93 -7.04
C GLY A 160 15.81 -5.68 -5.57
N TYR A 161 15.51 -4.42 -5.22
CA TYR A 161 15.25 -4.05 -3.83
C TYR A 161 13.80 -4.36 -3.43
N PRO A 162 13.56 -4.69 -2.16
CA PRO A 162 12.22 -4.95 -1.65
C PRO A 162 11.24 -3.79 -1.90
N CYS A 163 10.02 -4.10 -2.30
CA CYS A 163 8.90 -3.17 -2.37
C CYS A 163 8.24 -3.05 -1.00
N THR A 164 8.96 -2.42 -0.07
CA THR A 164 8.40 -1.98 1.20
C THR A 164 7.71 -0.63 0.98
N PRO A 165 6.37 -0.57 1.01
CA PRO A 165 5.66 0.64 0.68
C PRO A 165 5.88 1.74 1.74
N CYS A 166 5.74 2.98 1.31
CA CYS A 166 5.90 4.17 2.12
C CYS A 166 4.53 4.89 2.12
N ILE A 167 3.63 4.49 3.03
CA ILE A 167 2.22 4.90 2.99
C ILE A 167 2.07 6.40 3.27
N VAL A 168 1.26 7.05 2.43
CA VAL A 168 0.88 8.47 2.57
C VAL A 168 -0.52 8.54 3.16
N GLY A 169 -0.61 8.92 4.44
CA GLY A 169 -1.89 9.01 5.14
C GLY A 169 -2.44 7.65 5.56
N THR A 170 -3.75 7.49 5.42
CA THR A 170 -4.54 6.29 5.75
C THR A 170 -5.17 5.71 4.49
N TRP A 171 -5.94 4.64 4.62
CA TRP A 171 -6.76 4.14 3.51
C TRP A 171 -7.71 5.23 3.03
N LYS A 172 -7.88 5.29 1.72
CA LYS A 172 -8.79 6.18 1.01
C LYS A 172 -10.01 5.41 0.54
N ASP A 173 -11.09 6.14 0.27
CA ASP A 173 -12.35 5.58 -0.22
C ASP A 173 -12.87 4.43 0.67
N ALA A 174 -12.80 4.67 1.98
CA ALA A 174 -13.38 3.82 2.99
C ALA A 174 -14.91 4.05 3.07
N TYR A 175 -15.66 3.04 3.48
CA TYR A 175 -17.10 3.13 3.57
C TYR A 175 -17.52 3.89 4.82
N GLU A 176 -18.02 5.11 4.64
CA GLU A 176 -18.26 6.04 5.75
C GLU A 176 -19.42 5.64 6.66
N THR A 177 -20.40 4.89 6.15
CA THR A 177 -21.62 4.52 6.90
C THR A 177 -21.35 3.45 7.95
N GLU A 178 -20.52 2.46 7.63
CA GLU A 178 -20.16 1.39 8.57
C GLU A 178 -18.92 1.80 9.37
N LYS A 179 -19.07 1.83 10.71
CA LYS A 179 -18.00 2.27 11.62
C LYS A 179 -17.49 1.12 12.47
N ILE A 180 -16.18 0.98 12.53
CA ILE A 180 -15.47 0.01 13.36
C ILE A 180 -14.79 0.76 14.50
N VAL A 181 -14.99 0.30 15.74
CA VAL A 181 -14.39 0.92 16.92
C VAL A 181 -12.90 0.57 17.00
N ARG A 182 -12.08 1.59 17.22
CA ARG A 182 -10.64 1.46 17.47
C ARG A 182 -10.36 0.51 18.63
N ASN A 183 -9.35 -0.33 18.47
CA ASN A 183 -8.91 -1.21 19.55
C ASN A 183 -8.48 -0.41 20.79
N HIS A 184 -8.80 -0.96 21.96
CA HIS A 184 -8.46 -0.40 23.29
C HIS A 184 -9.19 0.88 23.70
N THR A 185 -10.26 1.25 23.00
CA THR A 185 -11.15 2.34 23.42
C THR A 185 -12.55 1.83 23.74
N ASP A 186 -13.39 2.67 24.33
CA ASP A 186 -14.79 2.37 24.62
C ASP A 186 -15.75 2.82 23.51
N GLY A 187 -15.23 3.45 22.44
CA GLY A 187 -15.99 3.92 21.28
C GLY A 187 -16.97 5.06 21.58
N THR A 188 -16.78 5.75 22.70
CA THR A 188 -17.62 6.90 23.09
C THR A 188 -17.28 8.17 22.32
N ASP A 189 -16.02 8.33 21.92
CA ASP A 189 -15.56 9.44 21.09
C ASP A 189 -15.77 9.13 19.60
N GLU A 190 -16.27 10.10 18.83
CA GLU A 190 -16.43 9.94 17.37
C GLU A 190 -15.10 9.65 16.67
N GLY A 191 -13.96 10.11 17.23
CA GLY A 191 -12.61 9.80 16.71
C GLY A 191 -12.19 8.33 16.87
N ASP A 192 -12.94 7.54 17.64
CA ASP A 192 -12.72 6.11 17.78
C ASP A 192 -13.49 5.28 16.75
N ARG A 193 -14.36 5.91 15.97
CA ARG A 193 -15.24 5.25 14.99
C ARG A 193 -14.69 5.40 13.59
N LEU A 194 -13.91 4.42 13.18
CA LEU A 194 -13.17 4.42 11.93
C LEU A 194 -14.00 3.81 10.80
N CYS A 195 -13.86 4.34 9.58
CA CYS A 195 -14.59 3.83 8.42
C CYS A 195 -14.15 2.41 8.08
N ALA A 196 -15.11 1.53 7.75
CA ALA A 196 -14.82 0.17 7.30
C ALA A 196 -14.24 0.18 5.88
N LEU A 197 -13.28 -0.72 5.60
CA LEU A 197 -12.73 -0.85 4.26
C LEU A 197 -13.60 -1.72 3.35
N THR A 198 -13.59 -1.42 2.05
CA THR A 198 -14.22 -2.24 1.00
C THR A 198 -13.23 -2.52 -0.13
N GLN A 199 -13.59 -3.37 -1.10
CA GLN A 199 -12.76 -3.62 -2.28
C GLN A 199 -12.46 -2.36 -3.12
N ARG A 200 -13.15 -1.25 -2.87
CA ARG A 200 -12.90 0.04 -3.51
C ARG A 200 -11.82 0.86 -2.80
N SER A 201 -11.54 0.54 -1.55
CA SER A 201 -10.58 1.29 -0.75
C SER A 201 -9.16 1.05 -1.23
N PHE A 202 -8.30 2.06 -1.16
CA PHE A 202 -6.93 1.98 -1.65
C PHE A 202 -5.94 2.74 -0.77
N LEU A 203 -4.64 2.46 -0.94
CA LEU A 203 -3.55 3.18 -0.29
C LEU A 203 -2.61 3.81 -1.33
N VAL A 204 -2.03 4.94 -0.95
CA VAL A 204 -1.05 5.67 -1.77
C VAL A 204 0.34 5.51 -1.17
N CYS A 205 1.32 5.18 -2.01
CA CYS A 205 2.72 5.08 -1.64
C CYS A 205 3.49 6.33 -2.13
N ALA A 206 4.36 6.86 -1.29
CA ALA A 206 5.20 8.02 -1.60
C ALA A 206 6.14 7.77 -2.80
N TYR A 207 6.36 6.51 -3.18
CA TYR A 207 7.09 6.13 -4.39
C TYR A 207 6.20 6.09 -5.64
N GLY A 208 5.02 6.70 -5.61
CA GLY A 208 4.07 6.71 -6.74
C GLY A 208 3.29 5.41 -6.92
N GLY A 209 3.34 4.51 -5.92
CA GLY A 209 2.62 3.25 -5.96
C GLY A 209 1.17 3.39 -5.53
N LEU A 210 0.24 2.79 -6.26
CA LEU A 210 -1.15 2.58 -5.83
C LEU A 210 -1.29 1.15 -5.32
N ILE A 211 -1.87 0.98 -4.13
CA ILE A 211 -2.07 -0.32 -3.49
C ILE A 211 -3.56 -0.58 -3.36
N GLU A 212 -4.03 -1.64 -4.00
CA GLU A 212 -5.45 -1.92 -4.18
C GLU A 212 -5.78 -3.38 -3.84
N PRO A 213 -6.99 -3.66 -3.32
CA PRO A 213 -7.49 -5.01 -3.16
C PRO A 213 -7.83 -5.66 -4.51
N VAL A 214 -7.26 -6.84 -4.75
CA VAL A 214 -7.64 -7.73 -5.84
C VAL A 214 -8.84 -8.59 -5.44
N THR A 215 -8.93 -8.96 -4.16
CA THR A 215 -10.03 -9.75 -3.59
C THR A 215 -10.50 -9.13 -2.27
N SER A 216 -11.72 -9.46 -1.86
CA SER A 216 -12.26 -9.03 -0.56
C SER A 216 -11.71 -9.86 0.59
N GLY A 217 -11.25 -11.08 0.30
CA GLY A 217 -10.91 -12.10 1.28
C GLY A 217 -12.12 -12.88 1.78
N GLN A 218 -13.33 -12.57 1.30
CA GLN A 218 -14.57 -13.23 1.69
C GLN A 218 -14.96 -14.42 0.79
N GLU A 219 -14.20 -14.70 -0.27
CA GLU A 219 -14.53 -15.68 -1.32
C GLU A 219 -14.34 -17.16 -0.90
N GLU A 220 -14.00 -17.41 0.37
CA GLU A 220 -13.86 -18.75 0.98
C GLU A 220 -14.79 -18.92 2.19
#